data_AF-A0A183EZ05-F1
#
_entry.id   AF-A0A183EZ05-F1
#
_cell.length_a   1.000
_cell.length_b   1.000
_cell.length_c   1.000
_cell.angle_alpha   90.00
_cell.angle_beta   90.00
_cell.angle_gamma   90.00
#
_symmetry.space_group_name_H-M   'P 1'
#
loop_
_entity.id
_entity.type
_entity.pdbx_description
1 polymer ?
#
loop_
_entity_poly.entity_id
_entity_poly.type
_entity_poly.pdbx_seq_one_letter_code
_entity_poly.pdbx_strand_id
1 'polypeptide(L)' 'MTVDSLSMDRYVGPVNPSLYPQLAVLLLAIGLFFMAWFFVYEVLFLSMHLYHWCVPENG' A
#
# COMPACT_ATOMS: atom_id res chain seq x y z
N MET A 1 -7.19 -34.79 -37.02
CA MET A 1 -8.07 -33.82 -36.35
C MET A 1 -7.25 -32.54 -36.18
N THR A 2 -7.09 -31.79 -37.26
CA THR A 2 -6.36 -30.52 -37.28
C THR A 2 -7.27 -29.48 -36.64
N VAL A 3 -7.14 -29.26 -35.34
CA VAL A 3 -7.92 -28.26 -34.61
C VAL A 3 -7.68 -26.91 -35.30
N ASP A 4 -8.77 -26.29 -35.75
CA ASP A 4 -8.85 -25.01 -36.45
C ASP A 4 -8.30 -23.86 -35.58
N SER A 5 -6.97 -23.78 -35.45
CA SER A 5 -6.24 -22.73 -34.71
C SER A 5 -6.50 -21.31 -35.23
N LEU A 6 -7.10 -21.20 -36.42
CA LEU A 6 -7.53 -19.96 -37.05
C LEU A 6 -8.79 -19.34 -36.39
N SER A 7 -9.53 -20.12 -35.58
CA SER A 7 -10.78 -19.69 -34.93
C SER A 7 -10.63 -19.32 -33.45
N MET A 8 -9.40 -19.31 -32.91
CA MET A 8 -9.17 -18.90 -31.53
C MET A 8 -9.02 -17.37 -31.44
N ASP A 9 -9.92 -16.75 -30.69
CA ASP A 9 -9.83 -15.33 -30.36
C ASP A 9 -8.53 -15.06 -29.57
N ARG A 10 -7.84 -13.97 -29.89
CA ARG A 10 -6.55 -13.65 -29.25
C ARG A 10 -6.84 -13.28 -27.81
N TYR A 11 -6.21 -13.98 -26.87
CA TYR A 11 -6.29 -13.61 -25.46
C TYR A 11 -5.71 -12.21 -25.27
N VAL A 12 -6.58 -11.26 -24.93
CA VAL A 12 -6.20 -9.94 -24.44
C VAL A 12 -6.31 -9.98 -22.93
N GLY A 13 -5.24 -9.59 -22.24
CA GLY A 13 -5.24 -9.53 -20.78
C GLY A 13 -6.36 -8.59 -20.27
N PRO A 14 -6.95 -8.87 -19.10
CA PRO A 14 -8.07 -8.09 -18.56
C PRO A 14 -7.69 -6.65 -18.20
N VAL A 15 -6.39 -6.34 -18.13
CA VAL A 15 -5.87 -5.01 -17.81
C VAL A 15 -4.92 -4.56 -18.92
N ASN A 16 -5.11 -3.33 -19.39
CA ASN A 16 -4.25 -2.74 -20.39
C ASN A 16 -2.82 -2.55 -19.83
N PRO A 17 -1.77 -3.06 -20.51
CA PRO A 17 -0.38 -2.91 -20.08
C PRO A 17 0.05 -1.45 -19.84
N SER A 18 -0.56 -0.48 -20.52
CA SER A 18 -0.29 0.94 -20.33
C SER A 18 -0.66 1.44 -18.92
N LEU A 19 -1.53 0.72 -18.19
CA LEU A 19 -2.01 1.11 -16.86
C LEU A 19 -1.14 0.57 -15.73
N TYR A 20 -0.26 -0.40 -15.99
CA TYR A 20 0.64 -0.98 -14.98
C TYR A 20 1.50 0.04 -14.23
N PRO A 21 2.18 1.01 -14.88
CA PRO A 21 3.01 1.97 -14.15
C PRO A 21 2.17 2.88 -13.23
N GLN A 22 0.98 3.27 -13.66
CA GLN A 22 0.09 4.12 -12.87
C GLN A 22 -0.47 3.35 -11.66
N LEU A 23 -0.91 2.11 -11.86
CA LEU A 23 -1.35 1.24 -10.77
C LEU A 23 -0.22 0.99 -9.77
N ALA A 24 1.00 0.70 -10.24
CA ALA A 24 2.16 0.48 -9.36
C ALA A 24 2.44 1.69 -8.46
N VAL A 25 2.46 2.91 -9.02
CA VAL A 25 2.67 4.14 -8.23
C VAL A 25 1.53 4.36 -7.25
N LEU A 26 0.27 4.13 -7.66
CA LEU A 26 -0.88 4.29 -6.79
C LEU A 26 -0.81 3.32 -5.59
N LEU A 27 -0.58 2.04 -5.84
CA LEU A 27 -0.47 1.02 -4.80
C LEU A 27 0.71 1.29 -3.87
N LEU A 28 1.86 1.71 -4.45
CA LEU A 28 3.05 2.04 -3.68
C LEU A 28 2.85 3.29 -2.82
N ALA A 29 2.24 4.35 -3.35
CA ALA A 29 1.97 5.57 -2.62
C ALA A 29 1.03 5.32 -1.44
N ILE A 30 -0.05 4.55 -1.66
CA ILE A 30 -0.99 4.18 -0.60
C ILE A 30 -0.29 3.28 0.44
N GLY A 31 0.51 2.30 0.01
CA GLY A 31 1.26 1.44 0.91
C GLY A 31 2.25 2.22 1.79
N LEU A 32 3.01 3.14 1.21
CA LEU A 32 3.93 4.00 1.95
C LEU A 32 3.21 4.96 2.89
N PHE A 33 2.07 5.51 2.46
CA PHE A 33 1.24 6.36 3.31
C PHE A 33 0.78 5.61 4.55
N PHE A 34 0.25 4.39 4.39
CA PHE A 34 -0.17 3.57 5.53
C PHE A 34 1.01 3.15 6.43
N MET A 35 2.16 2.78 5.85
CA MET A 35 3.37 2.46 6.62
C MET A 35 3.87 3.66 7.43
N ALA A 36 3.96 4.85 6.83
CA ALA A 36 4.40 6.06 7.50
C ALA A 36 3.41 6.50 8.60
N TRP A 37 2.11 6.45 8.31
CA TRP A 37 1.05 6.81 9.25
C TRP A 37 1.04 5.90 10.48
N PHE A 38 1.30 4.60 10.30
CA PHE A 38 1.47 3.66 11.41
C PHE A 38 2.64 4.07 12.34
N PHE A 39 3.80 4.39 11.78
CA PHE A 39 4.95 4.85 12.59
C PHE A 39 4.65 6.12 13.37
N VAL A 40 3.92 7.07 12.77
CA VAL A 40 3.52 8.30 13.45
C VAL A 40 2.61 8.00 14.64
N TYR A 41 1.63 7.10 14.51
CA TYR A 41 0.77 6.74 15.63
C TYR A 41 1.51 6.05 16.77
N GLU A 42 2.35 5.06 16.46
CA GLU A 42 3.10 4.36 17.51
C GLU A 42 4.06 5.31 18.23
N VAL A 43 4.73 6.20 17.50
CA VAL A 43 5.65 7.18 18.10
C VAL A 43 4.89 8.23 18.89
N LEU A 44 3.83 8.83 18.37
CA LEU A 44 3.07 9.86 19.07
C LEU A 44 2.32 9.30 20.28
N PHE A 45 1.75 8.10 20.17
CA PHE A 45 1.01 7.47 21.26
C PHE A 45 1.95 6.99 22.37
N LEU A 46 3.06 6.33 22.03
CA LEU A 46 4.08 5.96 23.02
C LEU A 46 4.68 7.20 23.67
N SER A 47 4.96 8.24 22.88
CA SER A 47 5.52 9.49 23.40
C SER A 47 4.55 10.15 24.38
N MET A 48 3.25 10.24 24.08
CA MET A 48 2.23 10.78 25.00
C MET A 48 2.11 9.97 26.30
N HIS A 49 2.11 8.63 26.21
CA HIS A 49 2.06 7.76 27.38
C HIS A 49 3.34 7.85 28.23
N LEU A 50 4.51 8.05 27.60
CA LEU A 50 5.77 8.29 28.31
C LEU A 50 5.86 9.70 28.89
N TYR A 51 5.33 10.74 28.23
CA TYR A 51 5.31 12.11 28.76
C TYR A 51 4.50 12.22 30.05
N HIS A 52 3.39 11.47 30.17
CA HIS A 52 2.66 11.37 31.42
C HIS A 52 3.49 10.72 32.56
N TRP A 53 4.44 9.84 32.23
CA TRP A 53 5.37 9.22 33.20
C TRP A 53 6.70 9.98 33.39
N CYS A 54 7.04 10.90 32.48
CA CYS A 54 8.30 11.65 32.47
C CYS A 54 8.17 13.07 33.07
N VAL A 55 6.95 13.51 33.38
CA VAL A 55 6.75 14.66 34.27
C VAL A 55 6.71 14.12 35.69
N PRO A 56 7.75 14.35 36.53
CA PRO A 56 7.60 14.11 37.95
C PRO A 56 6.49 15.05 38.44
N GLU A 57 5.44 14.48 39.05
CA GLU A 57 4.56 15.25 39.93
C GLU A 57 5.41 15.76 41.10
N ASN A 58 6.08 16.89 40.90
CA ASN A 58 6.74 17.62 41.97
C ASN A 58 5.65 18.34 42.78
N GLY A 59 5.12 17.64 43.78
CA GLY A 59 4.44 18.19 44.95
C GLY A 59 5.31 18.02 46.18
#